data_AF-A0A172ZL53-F1
#
_entry.id   AF-A0A172ZL53-F1
#
_cell.length_a   1.000
_cell.length_b   1.000
_cell.length_c   1.000
_cell.angle_alpha   90.00
_cell.angle_beta   90.00
_cell.angle_gamma   90.00
#
_symmetry.space_group_name_H-M   'P 1'
#
loop_
_entity.id
_entity.type
_entity.pdbx_description
1 polymer ?
#
loop_
_entity_poly.entity_id
_entity_poly.type
_entity_poly.pdbx_seq_one_letter_code
_entity_poly.pdbx_strand_id
1 'polypeptide(L)'
;MNMTMNRMEKGTWLKALMIAMIVALIGALLAPGASKAEAAIADGTYLIDYTVYANGTNNASYMDNSEYSKKPATLIVSGGKATVKVTLNHKDWIKSFKTQQNGTYVAAASTTSGDTVTYTFPVSNLSNKVNAQIRVVVPADVAGQPYDHTYTVQYLFDQDSI
;
A
#
# COMPACT_ATOMS: atom_id res chain seq x y z
N MET A 1 66.66 0.13 11.94
CA MET A 1 66.51 -1.35 11.91
C MET A 1 65.31 -1.67 11.04
N ASN A 2 65.54 -1.99 9.76
CA ASN A 2 64.47 -2.44 8.85
C ASN A 2 64.43 -3.97 8.91
N MET A 3 63.35 -4.51 9.47
CA MET A 3 63.11 -5.96 9.47
C MET A 3 62.63 -6.38 8.08
N THR A 4 63.51 -7.08 7.36
CA THR A 4 63.19 -7.82 6.15
C THR A 4 62.36 -9.05 6.52
N MET A 5 61.04 -8.95 6.38
CA MET A 5 60.11 -10.05 6.68
C MET A 5 60.13 -11.10 5.57
N ASN A 6 60.33 -12.36 5.95
CA ASN A 6 60.61 -13.49 5.08
C ASN A 6 59.40 -13.85 4.18
N ARG A 7 59.64 -14.28 2.92
CA ARG A 7 58.58 -14.58 1.92
C ARG A 7 57.63 -15.72 2.37
N MET A 8 58.04 -16.58 3.31
CA MET A 8 57.20 -17.66 3.85
C MET A 8 56.18 -17.21 4.90
N GLU A 9 56.46 -16.17 5.70
CA GLU A 9 55.51 -15.63 6.69
C GLU A 9 54.46 -14.72 6.03
N LYS A 10 54.80 -14.16 4.86
CA LYS A 10 53.87 -13.37 4.05
C LYS A 10 52.72 -14.21 3.46
N GLY A 11 52.89 -15.52 3.26
CA GLY A 11 51.84 -16.37 2.71
C GLY A 11 50.83 -16.89 3.76
N THR A 12 51.27 -17.03 5.01
CA THR A 12 50.44 -17.54 6.12
C THR A 12 49.61 -16.43 6.76
N TRP A 13 50.15 -15.21 6.91
CA TRP A 13 49.36 -14.08 7.41
C TRP A 13 48.30 -13.60 6.39
N LEU A 14 48.59 -13.62 5.08
CA LEU A 14 47.60 -13.27 4.04
C LEU A 14 46.44 -14.28 3.98
N LYS A 15 46.71 -15.57 4.21
CA LYS A 15 45.67 -16.61 4.33
C LYS A 15 44.88 -16.49 5.62
N ALA A 16 45.53 -16.17 6.75
CA ALA A 16 44.84 -15.91 8.02
C ALA A 16 43.98 -14.63 7.96
N LEU A 17 44.42 -13.59 7.24
CA LEU A 17 43.68 -12.34 7.03
C LEU A 17 42.50 -12.53 6.07
N MET A 18 42.65 -13.35 5.01
CA MET A 18 41.53 -13.73 4.14
C MET A 18 40.49 -14.60 4.88
N ILE A 19 40.92 -15.57 5.69
CA ILE A 19 39.99 -16.40 6.47
C ILE A 19 39.23 -15.54 7.50
N ALA A 20 39.89 -14.56 8.14
CA ALA A 20 39.23 -13.60 9.02
C ALA A 20 38.27 -12.64 8.28
N MET A 21 38.60 -12.19 7.05
CA MET A 21 37.70 -11.37 6.23
C MET A 21 36.48 -12.13 5.71
N ILE A 22 36.62 -13.41 5.37
CA ILE A 22 35.50 -14.23 4.86
C ILE A 22 34.53 -14.58 6.01
N VAL A 23 35.03 -14.77 7.23
CA VAL A 23 34.18 -14.97 8.42
C VAL A 23 33.47 -13.67 8.85
N ALA A 24 34.09 -12.49 8.64
CA ALA A 24 33.46 -11.20 8.89
C ALA A 24 32.40 -10.82 7.84
N LEU A 25 32.46 -11.36 6.62
CA LEU A 25 31.49 -11.07 5.55
C LEU A 25 30.20 -11.89 5.66
N ILE A 26 30.21 -13.03 6.36
CA ILE A 26 29.03 -13.88 6.56
C ILE A 26 28.23 -13.47 7.82
N GLY A 27 28.83 -12.69 8.73
CA GLY A 27 28.18 -12.23 9.97
C GLY A 27 27.12 -11.12 9.81
N ALA A 28 26.99 -10.51 8.63
CA ALA A 28 26.04 -9.43 8.38
C ALA A 28 24.61 -9.90 8.01
N LEU A 29 24.37 -11.21 7.89
CA LEU A 29 23.10 -11.76 7.38
C LEU A 29 22.10 -12.17 8.48
N LEU A 30 22.35 -11.77 9.74
CA LEU A 30 21.46 -12.03 10.88
C LEU A 30 21.07 -10.76 11.63
N ALA A 31 21.08 -9.60 10.97
CA ALA A 31 20.21 -8.53 11.45
C ALA A 31 18.77 -9.01 11.19
N PRO A 32 17.92 -9.23 12.21
CA PRO A 32 16.50 -9.24 11.97
C PRO A 32 16.25 -7.94 11.22
N GLY A 33 15.73 -8.05 9.99
CA GLY A 33 15.38 -6.88 9.20
C GLY A 33 14.66 -5.95 10.15
N ALA A 34 15.23 -4.77 10.38
CA ALA A 34 14.56 -3.74 11.13
C ALA A 34 13.35 -3.41 10.27
N SER A 35 12.27 -4.15 10.47
CA SER A 35 10.93 -3.67 10.23
C SER A 35 10.94 -2.34 10.95
N LYS A 36 11.05 -1.27 10.17
CA LYS A 36 10.77 0.08 10.61
C LYS A 36 9.49 -0.10 11.42
N ALA A 37 9.60 0.00 12.75
CA ALA A 37 8.41 -0.05 13.58
C ALA A 37 7.59 1.12 13.04
N GLU A 38 6.57 0.80 12.24
CA GLU A 38 5.63 1.80 11.78
C GLU A 38 5.14 2.44 13.07
N ALA A 39 5.51 3.71 13.26
CA ALA A 39 5.08 4.45 14.43
C ALA A 39 3.55 4.33 14.43
N ALA A 40 3.03 3.69 15.48
CA ALA A 40 1.60 3.44 15.54
C ALA A 40 0.89 4.79 15.51
N ILE A 41 0.04 5.01 14.50
CA ILE A 41 -0.77 6.21 14.40
C ILE A 41 -1.65 6.27 15.65
N ALA A 42 -1.67 7.43 16.32
CA ALA A 42 -2.48 7.62 17.52
C ALA A 42 -3.99 7.49 17.20
N ASP A 43 -4.77 7.15 18.22
CA ASP A 43 -6.23 7.13 18.08
C ASP A 43 -6.74 8.53 17.73
N GLY A 44 -7.59 8.62 16.70
CA GLY A 44 -8.01 9.90 16.15
C GLY A 44 -8.77 9.80 14.84
N THR A 45 -9.16 10.95 14.30
CA THR A 45 -9.73 11.09 12.96
C THR A 45 -8.85 12.03 12.15
N TYR A 46 -8.45 11.59 10.97
CA TYR A 46 -7.50 12.27 10.09
C TYR A 46 -8.08 12.40 8.69
N LEU A 47 -7.60 13.39 7.94
CA LEU A 47 -7.74 13.42 6.49
C LEU A 47 -6.46 12.84 5.89
N ILE A 48 -6.59 11.80 5.09
CA ILE A 48 -5.45 11.09 4.51
C ILE A 48 -5.52 11.14 2.98
N ASP A 49 -4.42 11.55 2.36
CA ASP A 49 -4.28 11.49 0.92
C ASP A 49 -4.10 10.05 0.46
N TYR A 50 -4.49 9.78 -0.79
CA TYR A 50 -4.34 8.46 -1.37
C TYR A 50 -4.22 8.52 -2.89
N THR A 51 -3.67 7.44 -3.44
CA THR A 51 -3.62 7.19 -4.87
C THR A 51 -4.29 5.84 -5.17
N VAL A 52 -5.10 5.82 -6.23
CA VAL A 52 -5.70 4.62 -6.80
C VAL A 52 -4.85 4.17 -7.98
N TYR A 53 -4.29 2.97 -7.89
CA TYR A 53 -3.49 2.35 -8.94
C TYR A 53 -4.29 1.34 -9.76
N ALA A 54 -3.92 1.19 -11.02
CA ALA A 54 -4.40 0.10 -11.86
C ALA A 54 -3.85 -1.24 -11.33
N ASN A 55 -4.68 -2.29 -11.40
CA ASN A 55 -4.38 -3.59 -10.80
C ASN A 55 -3.00 -4.13 -11.18
N GLY A 56 -2.17 -4.45 -10.18
CA GLY A 56 -0.86 -5.08 -10.40
C GLY A 56 0.19 -4.15 -11.00
N THR A 57 -0.06 -2.83 -11.02
CA THR A 57 0.86 -1.83 -11.59
C THR A 57 1.15 -0.70 -10.61
N ASN A 58 2.11 0.15 -10.96
CA ASN A 58 2.38 1.42 -10.29
C ASN A 58 1.86 2.62 -11.10
N ASN A 59 1.00 2.39 -12.08
CA ASN A 59 0.36 3.46 -12.85
C ASN A 59 -0.95 3.86 -12.17
N ALA A 60 -1.23 5.16 -12.17
CA ALA A 60 -2.51 5.67 -11.68
C ALA A 60 -3.67 5.05 -12.48
N SER A 61 -4.71 4.63 -11.76
CA SER A 61 -5.98 4.22 -12.36
C SER A 61 -6.71 5.45 -12.88
N TYR A 62 -7.54 5.27 -13.90
CA TYR A 62 -8.48 6.32 -14.31
C TYR A 62 -9.42 6.73 -13.16
N MET A 63 -9.68 5.80 -12.23
CA MET A 63 -10.45 6.04 -11.01
C MET A 63 -9.76 7.00 -10.03
N ASP A 64 -8.47 7.29 -10.18
CA ASP A 64 -7.73 8.23 -9.32
C ASP A 64 -8.14 9.70 -9.54
N ASN A 65 -8.80 9.98 -10.67
CA ASN A 65 -9.26 11.30 -11.04
C ASN A 65 -10.34 11.82 -10.06
N SER A 66 -10.30 13.13 -9.73
CA SER A 66 -11.27 13.81 -8.86
C SER A 66 -12.72 13.72 -9.34
N GLU A 67 -12.93 13.50 -10.64
CA GLU A 67 -14.26 13.26 -11.20
C GLU A 67 -14.91 11.99 -10.63
N TYR A 68 -14.12 10.98 -10.24
CA TYR A 68 -14.64 9.71 -9.71
C TYR A 68 -14.39 9.51 -8.22
N SER A 69 -13.22 9.96 -7.74
CA SER A 69 -12.76 9.74 -6.38
C SER A 69 -12.50 11.07 -5.68
N LYS A 70 -13.26 11.36 -4.63
CA LYS A 70 -13.00 12.55 -3.81
C LYS A 70 -11.77 12.32 -2.92
N LYS A 71 -10.91 13.33 -2.86
CA LYS A 71 -9.69 13.35 -2.03
C LYS A 71 -9.69 14.59 -1.15
N PRO A 72 -9.10 14.54 0.06
CA PRO A 72 -8.57 13.34 0.73
C PRO A 72 -9.67 12.37 1.20
N ALA A 73 -9.28 11.18 1.67
CA ALA A 73 -10.15 10.26 2.40
C ALA A 73 -10.19 10.61 3.90
N THR A 74 -11.16 10.07 4.63
CA THR A 74 -11.14 10.13 6.11
C THR A 74 -10.56 8.83 6.66
N LEU A 75 -9.55 8.93 7.52
CA LEU A 75 -9.00 7.82 8.30
C LEU A 75 -9.47 7.95 9.75
N ILE A 76 -9.93 6.85 10.33
CA ILE A 76 -10.29 6.75 11.74
C ILE A 76 -9.41 5.65 12.36
N VAL A 77 -8.64 6.01 13.37
CA VAL A 77 -7.80 5.08 14.14
C VAL A 77 -8.40 4.93 15.54
N SER A 78 -8.66 3.70 15.96
CA SER A 78 -9.14 3.40 17.31
C SER A 78 -8.60 2.05 17.78
N GLY A 79 -7.92 2.03 18.93
CA GLY A 79 -7.31 0.84 19.49
C GLY A 79 -6.32 0.18 18.51
N GLY A 80 -5.56 0.98 17.77
CA GLY A 80 -4.61 0.51 16.75
C GLY A 80 -5.25 -0.09 15.48
N LYS A 81 -6.56 0.04 15.30
CA LYS A 81 -7.27 -0.41 14.08
C LYS A 81 -7.59 0.78 13.20
N ALA A 82 -7.17 0.73 11.94
CA ALA A 82 -7.47 1.73 10.93
C ALA A 82 -8.75 1.39 10.16
N THR A 83 -9.64 2.37 10.05
CA THR A 83 -10.83 2.33 9.20
C THR A 83 -10.82 3.54 8.27
N VAL A 84 -10.95 3.30 6.97
CA VAL A 84 -10.96 4.37 5.97
C VAL A 84 -12.37 4.58 5.42
N LYS A 85 -12.70 5.84 5.16
CA LYS A 85 -13.89 6.28 4.43
C LYS A 85 -13.47 6.94 3.12
N VAL A 86 -13.73 6.28 2.01
CA VAL A 86 -13.49 6.81 0.65
C VAL A 86 -14.81 7.25 0.05
N THR A 87 -14.86 8.43 -0.54
CA THR A 87 -16.08 8.94 -1.21
C THR A 87 -15.91 8.93 -2.72
N LEU A 88 -16.84 8.29 -3.41
CA LEU A 88 -16.90 8.21 -4.85
C LEU A 88 -18.10 9.02 -5.39
N ASN A 89 -17.92 9.63 -6.56
CA ASN A 89 -18.98 10.33 -7.29
C ASN A 89 -19.79 9.34 -8.15
N HIS A 90 -20.88 9.83 -8.76
CA HIS A 90 -21.74 9.04 -9.64
C HIS A 90 -22.23 7.75 -8.99
N LYS A 91 -22.82 7.87 -7.79
CA LYS A 91 -23.26 6.72 -6.97
C LYS A 91 -24.10 5.72 -7.78
N ASP A 92 -24.90 6.21 -8.72
CA ASP A 92 -25.82 5.38 -9.50
C ASP A 92 -25.10 4.50 -10.52
N TRP A 93 -23.86 4.83 -10.88
CA TRP A 93 -23.03 3.99 -11.74
C TRP A 93 -22.38 2.85 -10.97
N ILE A 94 -22.15 3.01 -9.66
CA ILE A 94 -21.42 2.04 -8.84
C ILE A 94 -22.39 1.01 -8.26
N LYS A 95 -22.39 -0.22 -8.80
CA LYS A 95 -23.31 -1.29 -8.37
C LYS A 95 -22.79 -2.14 -7.23
N SER A 96 -21.46 -2.24 -7.10
CA SER A 96 -20.86 -2.91 -5.96
C SER A 96 -19.45 -2.41 -5.72
N PHE A 97 -19.07 -2.32 -4.45
CA PHE A 97 -17.70 -2.04 -4.03
C PHE A 97 -17.30 -3.03 -2.94
N LYS A 98 -16.22 -3.76 -3.18
CA LYS A 98 -15.67 -4.75 -2.26
C LYS A 98 -14.20 -4.45 -2.02
N THR A 99 -13.71 -4.70 -0.82
CA THR A 99 -12.28 -4.62 -0.50
C THR A 99 -11.77 -6.00 -0.10
N GLN A 100 -10.50 -6.26 -0.39
CA GLN A 100 -9.89 -7.52 0.00
C GLN A 100 -9.55 -7.47 1.49
N GLN A 101 -10.09 -8.43 2.24
CA GLN A 101 -9.90 -8.62 3.67
C GLN A 101 -9.46 -10.06 3.87
N ASN A 102 -8.25 -10.27 4.40
CA ASN A 102 -7.67 -11.60 4.63
C ASN A 102 -7.75 -12.52 3.39
N GLY A 103 -7.41 -11.97 2.22
CA GLY A 103 -7.41 -12.71 0.95
C GLY A 103 -8.76 -12.80 0.24
N THR A 104 -9.88 -12.45 0.88
CA THR A 104 -11.24 -12.55 0.30
C THR A 104 -11.85 -11.18 0.05
N TYR A 105 -12.61 -11.01 -1.03
CA TYR A 105 -13.35 -9.77 -1.30
C TYR A 105 -14.64 -9.69 -0.46
N VAL A 106 -14.71 -8.68 0.41
CA VAL A 106 -15.85 -8.39 1.29
C VAL A 106 -16.49 -7.08 0.87
N ALA A 107 -17.83 -7.02 0.84
CA ALA A 107 -18.54 -5.79 0.54
C ALA A 107 -18.26 -4.71 1.60
N ALA A 108 -17.91 -3.51 1.16
CA ALA A 108 -17.72 -2.39 2.08
C ALA A 108 -19.08 -1.83 2.52
N ALA A 109 -19.16 -1.35 3.77
CA ALA A 109 -20.32 -0.59 4.22
C ALA A 109 -20.39 0.73 3.46
N SER A 110 -21.59 1.23 3.15
CA SER A 110 -21.76 2.44 2.35
C SER A 110 -22.82 3.38 2.91
N THR A 111 -22.56 4.68 2.81
CA THR A 111 -23.53 5.75 3.08
C THR A 111 -23.61 6.67 1.86
N THR A 112 -24.81 7.03 1.43
CA THR A 112 -25.02 7.90 0.25
C THR A 112 -25.38 9.32 0.65
N SER A 113 -24.91 10.31 -0.11
CA SER A 113 -25.31 11.72 0.03
C SER A 113 -25.29 12.41 -1.34
N GLY A 114 -26.44 12.92 -1.79
CA GLY A 114 -26.59 13.46 -3.15
C GLY A 114 -26.20 12.43 -4.22
N ASP A 115 -25.33 12.81 -5.15
CA ASP A 115 -24.77 11.92 -6.20
C ASP A 115 -23.54 11.11 -5.74
N THR A 116 -23.21 11.14 -4.44
CA THR A 116 -21.99 10.49 -3.92
C THR A 116 -22.30 9.30 -3.03
N VAL A 117 -21.36 8.37 -2.97
CA VAL A 117 -21.38 7.23 -2.05
C VAL A 117 -20.05 7.14 -1.31
N THR A 118 -20.11 7.06 0.01
CA THR A 118 -18.95 6.90 0.88
C THR A 118 -18.86 5.46 1.35
N TYR A 119 -17.79 4.76 0.97
CA TYR A 119 -17.48 3.40 1.41
C TYR A 119 -16.58 3.40 2.63
N THR A 120 -16.96 2.64 3.65
CA THR A 120 -16.22 2.46 4.90
C THR A 120 -15.70 1.02 4.98
N PHE A 121 -14.39 0.86 5.16
CA PHE A 121 -13.76 -0.45 5.28
C PHE A 121 -12.50 -0.40 6.16
N PRO A 122 -12.16 -1.51 6.84
CA PRO A 122 -10.92 -1.61 7.60
C PRO A 122 -9.71 -1.74 6.69
N VAL A 123 -8.57 -1.21 7.14
CA VAL A 123 -7.27 -1.34 6.47
C VAL A 123 -6.27 -1.92 7.46
N SER A 124 -5.70 -3.07 7.14
CA SER A 124 -4.76 -3.77 8.04
C SER A 124 -3.37 -3.14 8.07
N ASN A 125 -2.92 -2.56 6.96
CA ASN A 125 -1.63 -1.89 6.84
C ASN A 125 -1.77 -0.76 5.80
N LEU A 126 -1.52 0.48 6.20
CA LEU A 126 -1.67 1.67 5.36
C LEU A 126 -0.49 1.85 4.38
N SER A 127 0.69 1.31 4.67
CA SER A 127 1.85 1.28 3.75
C SER A 127 1.67 0.34 2.57
N ASN A 128 0.71 -0.59 2.65
CA ASN A 128 0.46 -1.56 1.59
C ASN A 128 -0.74 -1.18 0.74
N LYS A 129 -0.69 -1.58 -0.53
CA LYS A 129 -1.82 -1.45 -1.45
C LYS A 129 -3.00 -2.30 -0.99
N VAL A 130 -4.16 -1.67 -0.86
CA VAL A 130 -5.44 -2.33 -0.56
C VAL A 130 -6.19 -2.60 -1.85
N ASN A 131 -6.41 -3.88 -2.16
CA ASN A 131 -7.17 -4.29 -3.34
C ASN A 131 -8.67 -3.99 -3.14
N ALA A 132 -9.28 -3.35 -4.12
CA ALA A 132 -10.71 -3.12 -4.19
C ALA A 132 -11.26 -3.60 -5.54
N GLN A 133 -12.45 -4.18 -5.52
CA GLN A 133 -13.21 -4.57 -6.70
C GLN A 133 -14.46 -3.70 -6.79
N ILE A 134 -14.64 -3.06 -7.94
CA ILE A 134 -15.76 -2.18 -8.22
C ILE A 134 -16.48 -2.65 -9.47
N ARG A 135 -17.81 -2.74 -9.42
CA ARG A 135 -18.65 -2.96 -10.60
C ARG A 135 -19.33 -1.66 -10.97
N VAL A 136 -19.07 -1.20 -12.19
CA VAL A 136 -19.59 0.04 -12.74
C VAL A 136 -20.55 -0.31 -13.88
N VAL A 137 -21.77 0.20 -13.79
CA VAL A 137 -22.81 0.05 -14.81
C VAL A 137 -23.31 1.43 -15.20
N VAL A 138 -23.04 1.84 -16.43
CA VAL A 138 -23.50 3.12 -16.98
C VAL A 138 -24.62 2.85 -17.99
N PRO A 139 -25.77 3.52 -17.87
CA PRO A 139 -26.86 3.44 -18.84
C PRO A 139 -26.39 3.79 -20.27
N ALA A 140 -26.92 3.07 -21.27
CA ALA A 140 -26.49 3.21 -22.66
C ALA A 140 -26.85 4.57 -23.28
N ASP A 141 -27.90 5.22 -22.80
CA ASP A 141 -28.28 6.59 -23.15
C ASP A 141 -27.27 7.64 -22.66
N VAL A 142 -26.47 7.33 -21.65
CA VAL A 142 -25.39 8.20 -21.14
C VAL A 142 -24.05 7.88 -21.82
N ALA A 143 -23.69 6.60 -21.92
CA ALA A 143 -22.40 6.16 -22.47
C ALA A 143 -22.40 5.97 -23.99
N GLY A 144 -23.55 6.09 -24.66
CA GLY A 144 -23.74 5.80 -26.08
C GLY A 144 -23.77 4.30 -26.41
N GLN A 145 -23.38 3.43 -25.49
CA GLN A 145 -23.40 1.97 -25.56
C GLN A 145 -23.56 1.39 -24.14
N PRO A 146 -24.10 0.16 -23.97
CA PRO A 146 -24.18 -0.47 -22.66
C PRO A 146 -22.79 -0.67 -22.05
N TYR A 147 -22.59 -0.16 -20.84
CA TYR A 147 -21.34 -0.29 -20.09
C TYR A 147 -21.60 -1.02 -18.78
N ASP A 148 -21.02 -2.20 -18.61
CA ASP A 148 -21.10 -3.00 -17.38
C ASP A 148 -19.77 -3.74 -17.19
N HIS A 149 -18.92 -3.18 -16.34
CA HIS A 149 -17.57 -3.69 -16.12
C HIS A 149 -17.27 -3.82 -14.64
N THR A 150 -16.53 -4.88 -14.32
CA THR A 150 -15.94 -5.06 -12.99
C THR A 150 -14.44 -4.84 -13.09
N TYR A 151 -13.94 -3.87 -12.32
CA TYR A 151 -12.53 -3.53 -12.24
C TYR A 151 -11.97 -3.93 -10.89
N THR A 152 -10.70 -4.32 -10.90
CA THR A 152 -9.88 -4.35 -9.68
C THR A 152 -8.95 -3.15 -9.70
N VAL A 153 -8.88 -2.45 -8.58
CA VAL A 153 -8.02 -1.29 -8.37
C VAL A 153 -7.31 -1.44 -7.03
N GLN A 154 -6.26 -0.66 -6.81
CA GLN A 154 -5.44 -0.75 -5.61
C GLN A 154 -5.27 0.62 -4.96
N TYR A 155 -5.75 0.79 -3.74
CA TYR A 155 -5.59 2.03 -2.97
C TYR A 155 -4.27 2.00 -2.20
N LEU A 156 -3.48 3.07 -2.27
CA LEU A 156 -2.34 3.30 -1.38
C LEU A 156 -2.59 4.62 -0.64
N PHE A 157 -2.47 4.58 0.69
CA PHE A 157 -2.69 5.72 1.54
C PHE A 157 -1.35 6.36 1.91
N ASP A 158 -1.29 7.69 1.85
CA ASP A 158 -0.09 8.43 2.17
C ASP A 158 -0.06 8.75 3.67
N GLN A 159 0.74 8.01 4.42
CA GLN A 159 0.88 8.21 5.87
C GLN A 159 1.65 9.49 6.22
N ASP A 160 2.40 10.08 5.29
CA ASP A 160 3.10 11.34 5.53
C ASP A 160 2.15 12.55 5.42
N SER A 161 0.90 12.33 4.99
CA SER A 161 -0.11 13.39 4.81
C SER A 161 -0.93 13.69 6.08
N ILE A 162 -0.69 12.99 7.20
CA ILE A 162 -1.46 13.11 8.46
C ILE A 162 -0.66 13.75 9.59
#